data_AF-A0A2G7H2F2-F1
#
_entry.id   AF-A0A2G7H2F2-F1
#
_cell.length_a   1.000
_cell.length_b   1.000
_cell.length_c   1.000
_cell.angle_alpha   90.00
_cell.angle_beta   90.00
_cell.angle_gamma   90.00
#
_symmetry.space_group_name_H-M   'P 1'
#
loop_
_entity.id
_entity.type
_entity.pdbx_description
1 polymer ?
#
loop_
_entity_poly.entity_id
_entity_poly.type
_entity_poly.pdbx_seq_one_letter_code
_entity_poly.pdbx_strand_id
1 'polypeptide(L)' 'MTTKKPDSDQPATNTTPADAAAEAATHPTFGDADPQGRRWKTEPVGKQVRVHVLLADGTSLNTLAATEAAGRKALEDHLK' A
#
# COMPACT_ATOMS: atom_id res chain seq x y z
N MET A 1 -48.22 -24.70 -26.87
CA MET A 1 -46.86 -24.66 -27.45
C MET A 1 -46.49 -23.19 -27.59
N THR A 2 -45.62 -22.70 -26.71
CA THR A 2 -45.26 -21.28 -26.59
C THR A 2 -43.95 -21.01 -27.30
N THR A 3 -43.94 -20.06 -28.23
CA THR A 3 -42.73 -19.50 -28.85
C THR A 3 -42.79 -17.97 -28.80
N LYS A 4 -42.01 -17.37 -27.90
CA LYS A 4 -41.10 -16.24 -28.17
C LYS A 4 -40.41 -15.78 -26.88
N LYS A 5 -39.12 -15.51 -27.02
CA LYS A 5 -38.14 -15.14 -26.00
C LYS A 5 -38.55 -13.87 -25.23
N PRO A 6 -38.34 -13.80 -23.91
CA PRO A 6 -38.17 -12.53 -23.23
C PRO A 6 -36.71 -12.04 -23.34
N ASP A 7 -36.63 -10.75 -23.65
CA ASP A 7 -35.61 -9.76 -23.33
C ASP A 7 -34.47 -10.16 -22.40
N SER A 8 -33.26 -9.85 -22.87
CA SER A 8 -32.15 -9.21 -22.16
C SER A 8 -32.25 -9.08 -20.64
N ASP A 9 -32.00 -10.16 -19.91
CA ASP A 9 -31.42 -10.10 -18.57
C ASP A 9 -29.94 -10.47 -18.70
N GLN A 10 -29.20 -9.56 -19.35
CA GLN A 10 -27.75 -9.61 -19.29
C GLN A 10 -27.38 -9.06 -17.92
N PRO A 11 -26.76 -9.83 -17.01
CA PRO A 11 -26.23 -9.23 -15.81
C PRO A 11 -25.26 -8.14 -16.27
N ALA A 12 -25.48 -6.91 -15.83
CA ALA A 12 -24.47 -5.88 -15.89
C ALA A 12 -23.35 -6.29 -14.92
N THR A 13 -22.61 -7.34 -15.27
CA THR A 13 -21.24 -7.52 -14.81
C THR A 13 -20.47 -6.38 -15.46
N ASN A 14 -20.46 -5.24 -14.77
CA ASN A 14 -19.38 -4.28 -14.87
C ASN A 14 -18.14 -5.00 -14.33
N THR A 15 -17.63 -5.95 -15.13
CA THR A 15 -16.31 -6.52 -14.97
C THR A 15 -15.37 -5.37 -15.31
N THR A 16 -15.01 -4.61 -14.29
CA THR A 16 -13.88 -3.68 -14.37
C THR A 16 -12.68 -4.48 -14.87
N PRO A 17 -12.11 -4.17 -16.03
CA PRO A 17 -10.84 -4.75 -16.42
C PRO A 17 -9.76 -4.00 -15.66
N ALA A 18 -9.30 -4.60 -14.57
CA ALA A 18 -7.96 -4.43 -14.06
C ALA A 18 -7.57 -5.82 -13.55
N ASP A 19 -7.18 -6.77 -14.40
CA ASP A 19 -5.89 -6.75 -15.10
C ASP A 19 -4.88 -5.74 -14.52
N ALA A 20 -4.65 -5.86 -13.22
CA ALA A 20 -3.32 -5.64 -12.68
C ALA A 20 -2.73 -7.05 -12.52
N ALA A 21 -2.11 -7.49 -13.61
CA ALA A 21 -1.25 -8.65 -13.63
C ALA A 21 -0.33 -8.67 -12.39
N ALA A 22 -0.29 -9.83 -11.74
CA ALA A 22 0.94 -10.50 -11.36
C ALA A 22 2.15 -9.60 -11.04
N GLU A 23 2.12 -8.93 -9.90
CA GLU A 23 3.33 -8.74 -9.09
C GLU A 23 2.95 -8.96 -7.62
N ALA A 24 2.74 -10.23 -7.25
CA ALA A 24 3.03 -10.67 -5.89
C ALA A 24 4.56 -10.72 -5.67
N ALA A 25 5.29 -9.73 -6.19
CA ALA A 25 6.52 -9.31 -5.56
C ALA A 25 6.11 -8.94 -4.14
N THR A 26 6.58 -9.71 -3.18
CA THR A 26 6.32 -9.51 -1.75
C THR A 26 7.00 -8.20 -1.33
N HIS A 27 6.50 -7.07 -1.81
CA HIS A 27 6.83 -5.78 -1.26
C HIS A 27 6.31 -5.82 0.17
N PRO A 28 7.16 -5.68 1.20
CA PRO A 28 6.65 -5.53 2.55
C PRO A 28 5.66 -4.36 2.51
N THR A 29 4.39 -4.69 2.69
CA THR A 29 3.31 -3.71 2.67
C THR A 29 3.56 -2.80 3.86
N PHE A 30 3.44 -1.49 3.64
CA PHE A 30 3.41 -0.55 4.75
C PHE A 30 2.35 -1.03 5.75
N GLY A 31 2.67 -0.97 7.05
CA GLY A 31 1.75 -1.37 8.10
C GLY A 31 0.52 -0.47 8.15
N ASP A 32 -0.34 -0.69 9.15
CA ASP A 32 -1.50 0.17 9.39
C ASP A 32 -1.10 1.64 9.54
N ALA A 33 -2.00 2.52 9.09
CA ALA A 33 -1.82 3.95 9.25
C ALA A 33 -1.97 4.32 10.73
N ASP A 34 -1.02 5.10 11.24
CA ASP A 34 -1.14 5.73 12.56
C ASP A 34 -2.24 6.82 12.54
N PRO A 35 -2.66 7.35 13.70
CA PRO A 35 -3.74 8.35 13.77
C PRO A 35 -3.51 9.61 12.93
N GLN A 36 -2.25 9.92 12.56
CA GLN A 36 -1.92 11.03 11.66
C GLN A 36 -1.95 10.63 10.18
N GLY A 37 -2.44 9.43 9.86
CA GLY A 37 -2.55 8.87 8.52
C GLY A 37 -1.23 8.38 7.92
N ARG A 38 -0.15 8.31 8.71
CA ARG A 38 1.16 7.87 8.20
C ARG A 38 1.30 6.36 8.37
N ARG A 39 1.85 5.70 7.35
CA ARG A 39 2.12 4.25 7.38
C ARG A 39 3.61 4.03 7.46
N TRP A 40 4.03 3.14 8.34
CA TRP A 40 5.44 2.87 8.59
C TRP A 40 5.85 1.51 8.05
N LYS A 41 7.07 1.41 7.54
CA LYS A 41 7.68 0.16 7.08
C LYS A 41 9.15 0.14 7.46
N THR A 42 9.64 -0.99 7.95
CA THR A 42 11.06 -1.17 8.26
C THR A 42 11.60 -2.32 7.46
N GLU A 43 12.73 -2.10 6.79
CA GLU A 43 13.44 -3.11 6.02
C GLU A 43 14.85 -3.30 6.61
N PRO A 44 15.26 -4.51 7.00
CA PRO A 44 16.62 -4.76 7.41
C PRO A 44 17.57 -4.64 6.22
N VAL A 45 18.65 -3.85 6.37
CA VAL A 45 19.67 -3.62 5.34
C VAL A 45 21.05 -3.91 5.96
N GLY A 46 21.46 -5.18 5.90
CA GLY A 46 22.71 -5.65 6.49
C GLY A 46 22.71 -5.51 8.02
N LYS A 47 23.56 -4.62 8.55
CA LYS A 47 23.64 -4.29 10.00
C LYS A 47 22.79 -3.09 10.40
N GLN A 48 22.09 -2.48 9.44
CA GLN A 48 21.25 -1.31 9.62
C GLN A 48 19.80 -1.66 9.29
N VAL A 49 18.90 -0.71 9.51
CA VAL A 49 17.52 -0.78 9.05
C VAL A 49 17.20 0.45 8.21
N ARG A 50 16.45 0.25 7.14
CA ARG A 50 15.82 1.32 6.39
C ARG A 50 14.40 1.48 6.88
N VAL A 51 14.08 2.63 7.45
CA VAL A 51 12.73 2.97 7.87
C VAL A 51 12.11 3.82 6.77
N HIS A 52 10.87 3.50 6.39
CA HIS A 52 10.05 4.25 5.46
C HIS A 52 8.81 4.75 6.18
N VAL A 53 8.35 5.93 5.78
CA VAL A 53 7.07 6.50 6.16
C VAL A 53 6.34 6.95 4.90
N LEU A 54 5.10 6.51 4.74
CA LEU A 54 4.16 7.02 3.75
C LEU A 54 3.20 7.96 4.46
N LEU A 55 3.18 9.22 4.09
CA LEU A 55 2.32 10.24 4.65
C LEU A 55 0.91 10.17 4.03
N ALA A 56 -0.05 10.82 4.69
CA ALA A 56 -1.44 10.85 4.25
C ALA A 56 -1.65 11.55 2.90
N ASP A 57 -0.73 12.45 2.52
CA ASP A 57 -0.70 13.15 1.23
C ASP A 57 -0.10 12.30 0.09
N GLY A 58 0.33 11.07 0.38
CA GLY A 58 0.99 10.17 -0.57
C GLY A 58 2.51 10.36 -0.67
N THR A 59 3.09 11.31 0.07
CA THR A 59 4.54 11.51 0.13
C THR A 59 5.20 10.34 0.86
N SER A 60 6.24 9.75 0.26
CA SER A 60 7.02 8.67 0.86
C SER A 60 8.42 9.16 1.20
N LEU A 61 8.81 9.02 2.46
CA LEU A 61 10.16 9.32 2.95
C LEU A 61 10.80 8.04 3.48
N ASN A 62 12.13 7.98 3.42
CA ASN A 62 12.87 6.89 4.04
C ASN A 62 14.22 7.36 4.57
N THR A 63 14.75 6.61 5.54
CA THR A 63 16.06 6.86 6.13
C THR A 63 16.74 5.56 6.53
N LEU A 64 18.07 5.52 6.48
CA LEU A 64 18.88 4.43 6.99
C LEU A 64 19.34 4.75 8.42
N ALA A 65 19.11 3.83 9.35
CA ALA A 65 19.47 3.99 10.75
C ALA A 65 20.01 2.69 11.35
N ALA A 66 20.69 2.79 12.49
CA ALA A 66 21.16 1.61 13.22
C ALA A 66 20.01 0.76 13.79
N THR A 67 18.89 1.39 14.13
CA THR A 67 17.69 0.74 14.69
C THR A 67 16.42 1.41 14.17
N GLU A 68 15.30 0.68 14.24
CA GLU A 68 14.00 1.19 13.77
C GLU A 68 13.61 2.46 14.53
N ALA A 69 13.78 2.47 15.85
CA ALA A 69 13.47 3.61 16.69
C ALA A 69 14.28 4.86 16.29
N ALA A 70 15.57 4.70 15.98
CA ALA A 70 16.40 5.82 15.53
C ALA A 70 15.95 6.34 14.15
N GLY A 71 15.60 5.45 13.22
CA GLY A 71 15.11 5.83 11.89
C GLY A 71 13.73 6.48 11.93
N ARG A 72 12.79 5.95 12.74
CA ARG A 72 11.48 6.57 12.95
C ARG A 72 11.64 7.96 13.54
N LYS A 73 12.42 8.12 14.61
CA LYS A 73 12.66 9.43 15.21
C LYS A 73 13.26 10.43 14.21
N ALA A 74 14.23 10.02 13.40
CA ALA A 74 14.83 10.88 12.39
C ALA A 74 13.81 11.33 11.32
N LEU A 75 12.89 10.43 10.92
CA LEU A 75 11.79 10.76 10.01
C LEU A 75 10.75 11.66 10.69
N GLU A 76 10.38 11.39 11.94
CA GLU A 76 9.48 12.25 12.72
C GLU A 76 10.05 13.66 12.89
N ASP A 77 11.36 13.81 13.14
CA ASP A 77 12.02 15.12 13.22
C ASP A 77 12.05 15.85 11.86
N HIS A 78 12.06 15.12 10.73
CA HIS A 78 11.93 15.72 9.38
C HIS A 78 10.49 16.17 9.05
N LEU A 79 9.49 15.68 9.78
CA LEU A 79 8.08 15.98 9.57
C LEU A 79 7.55 17.11 10.47
N LYS A 80 8.39 17.66 11.35
CA LYS A 80 8.09 18.83 12.20
C LYS A 80 8.34 20.12 11.45
#